data_AF-A0A834DEG6-F1
#
_entry.id   AF-A0A834DEG6-F1
#
_cell.length_a   1.000
_cell.length_b   1.000
_cell.length_c   1.000
_cell.angle_alpha   90.00
_cell.angle_beta   90.00
_cell.angle_gamma   90.00
#
_symmetry.space_group_name_H-M   'P 1'
#
loop_
_entity.id
_entity.type
_entity.pdbx_description
1 polymer ?
#
loop_
_entity_poly.entity_id
_entity_poly.type
_entity_poly.pdbx_seq_one_letter_code
_entity_poly.pdbx_strand_id
1 'polypeptide(L)'
;MLDDLNATHQHCVLAGLPPRFSSTHRVAECSTGTLDYILQRCQLALQNVRDGAGGADVSLKSLEPTVLKQGEEIHNEVEFEWLRQFWFQGNRYSKCTDWWCQPMAQLEEMWRKMEDVTNAVLREVRKEGVPTGVRNETLTAILGPLSTRQSLRREWHASKNDTG
;
A
#
# COMPACT_ATOMS: atom_id res chain seq x y z
N MET A 1 1.89 -13.82 28.94
CA MET A 1 2.89 -12.75 29.09
C MET A 1 2.15 -11.53 29.56
N LEU A 2 2.57 -10.93 30.67
CA LEU A 2 1.92 -9.77 31.27
C LEU A 2 2.87 -8.57 31.19
N ASP A 3 2.31 -7.37 31.09
CA ASP A 3 3.03 -6.10 31.08
C ASP A 3 4.19 -6.07 30.07
N ASP A 4 5.38 -5.62 30.48
CA ASP A 4 6.56 -5.45 29.65
C ASP A 4 7.35 -6.75 29.40
N LEU A 5 6.86 -7.91 29.86
CA LEU A 5 7.59 -9.17 29.77
C LEU A 5 7.93 -9.54 28.32
N ASN A 6 7.05 -9.23 27.37
CA ASN A 6 7.29 -9.47 25.94
C ASN A 6 8.37 -8.53 25.35
N ALA A 7 8.69 -7.42 26.02
CA ALA A 7 9.76 -6.50 25.64
C ALA A 7 11.08 -6.82 26.36
N THR A 8 11.03 -7.24 27.63
CA THR A 8 12.22 -7.50 28.45
C THR A 8 12.75 -8.92 28.33
N HIS A 9 11.94 -9.88 27.88
CA HIS A 9 12.31 -11.28 27.77
C HIS A 9 11.98 -11.88 26.40
N GLN A 10 12.85 -12.77 25.95
CA GLN A 10 12.61 -13.62 24.81
C GLN A 10 11.96 -14.94 25.27
N HIS A 11 11.14 -15.54 24.40
CA HIS A 11 10.52 -16.84 24.65
C HIS A 11 10.65 -17.72 23.41
N CYS A 12 10.73 -19.03 23.62
CA CYS A 12 10.74 -20.02 22.55
C CYS A 12 9.72 -21.13 22.85
N VAL A 13 9.32 -21.88 21.81
CA VAL A 13 8.48 -23.07 21.96
C VAL A 13 9.36 -24.29 21.73
N LEU A 14 9.47 -25.14 22.75
CA LEU A 14 10.19 -26.42 22.66
C LEU A 14 9.22 -27.52 22.25
N ALA A 15 9.49 -28.17 21.12
CA ALA A 15 8.63 -29.22 20.58
C ALA A 15 8.73 -30.52 21.41
N GLY A 16 7.59 -31.22 21.54
CA GLY A 16 7.50 -32.56 22.12
C GLY A 16 7.23 -33.64 21.06
N LEU A 17 7.01 -34.88 21.49
CA LEU A 17 6.69 -36.01 20.59
C LEU A 17 5.26 -35.97 20.01
N PRO A 18 4.19 -35.75 20.80
CA PRO A 18 2.84 -35.69 20.24
C PRO A 18 2.55 -34.34 19.56
N PRO A 19 1.64 -34.30 18.57
CA PRO A 19 1.12 -33.04 18.04
C PRO A 19 0.50 -32.17 19.14
N ARG A 20 0.72 -30.86 19.05
CA ARG A 20 0.17 -29.87 19.98
C ARG A 20 -0.38 -28.67 19.21
N PHE A 21 -1.57 -28.21 19.62
CA PHE A 21 -2.14 -26.94 19.19
C PHE A 21 -2.07 -25.91 20.32
N SER A 22 -2.05 -24.63 19.97
CA SER A 22 -2.16 -23.52 20.92
C SER A 22 -2.88 -22.34 20.30
N SER A 23 -3.69 -21.64 21.10
CA SER A 23 -4.24 -20.34 20.74
C SER A 23 -3.45 -19.25 21.48
N THR A 24 -2.82 -18.34 20.75
CA THR A 24 -2.08 -17.21 21.32
C THR A 24 -2.85 -15.93 21.08
N HIS A 25 -3.62 -15.51 22.09
CA HIS A 25 -4.38 -14.27 22.04
C HIS A 25 -3.42 -13.08 22.16
N ARG A 26 -3.62 -12.06 21.31
CA ARG A 26 -2.79 -10.85 21.25
C ARG A 26 -3.68 -9.63 21.18
N VAL A 27 -3.16 -8.51 21.70
CA VAL A 27 -3.64 -7.18 21.34
C VAL A 27 -2.72 -6.70 20.22
N ALA A 28 -3.17 -6.81 18.98
CA ALA A 28 -2.40 -6.30 17.85
C ALA A 28 -2.36 -4.78 17.91
N GLU A 29 -1.18 -4.18 17.70
CA GLU A 29 -1.10 -2.76 17.33
C GLU A 29 -1.63 -2.68 15.89
N CYS A 30 -2.82 -2.12 15.73
CA CYS A 30 -3.51 -2.05 14.45
C CYS A 30 -3.90 -0.63 14.07
N SER A 31 -3.20 0.39 14.59
CA SER A 31 -3.50 1.80 14.28
C SER A 31 -3.42 2.09 12.78
N THR A 32 -2.55 1.37 12.08
CA THR A 32 -2.37 1.42 10.61
C THR A 32 -2.71 0.08 9.93
N GLY A 33 -3.26 -0.88 10.67
CA GLY A 33 -3.44 -2.28 10.25
C GLY A 33 -4.91 -2.71 10.10
N THR A 34 -5.84 -1.77 9.94
CA THR A 34 -7.29 -2.05 9.79
C THR A 34 -7.81 -1.67 8.41
N LEU A 35 -8.84 -2.37 7.94
CA LEU A 35 -9.43 -2.10 6.63
C LEU A 35 -9.97 -0.66 6.55
N ASP A 36 -10.64 -0.20 7.61
CA ASP A 36 -11.17 1.17 7.68
C ASP A 36 -10.06 2.21 7.55
N TYR A 37 -8.92 1.99 8.21
CA TYR A 37 -7.76 2.86 8.10
C TYR A 37 -7.28 2.96 6.64
N ILE A 38 -6.99 1.83 5.99
CA ILE A 38 -6.42 1.89 4.63
C ILE A 38 -7.42 2.42 3.61
N LEU A 39 -8.72 2.14 3.78
CA LEU A 39 -9.76 2.71 2.93
C LEU A 39 -9.80 4.24 3.07
N GLN A 40 -9.73 4.76 4.30
CA GLN A 40 -9.68 6.19 4.55
C GLN A 40 -8.42 6.82 3.93
N ARG A 41 -7.27 6.15 4.03
CA ARG A 41 -6.01 6.58 3.39
C ARG A 41 -6.18 6.64 1.87
N CYS A 42 -6.73 5.60 1.25
CA CYS A 42 -6.93 5.58 -0.19
C CYS A 42 -7.92 6.66 -0.66
N GLN A 43 -8.99 6.89 0.11
CA GLN A 43 -9.93 7.98 -0.15
C GLN A 43 -9.23 9.35 -0.09
N LEU A 44 -8.38 9.57 0.92
CA LEU A 44 -7.60 10.80 1.07
C LEU A 44 -6.71 11.05 -0.16
N ALA A 45 -5.98 10.05 -0.64
CA ALA A 45 -5.16 10.19 -1.85
C ALA A 45 -6.02 10.54 -3.09
N LEU A 46 -7.17 9.89 -3.24
CA LEU A 46 -8.06 10.11 -4.39
C LEU A 46 -8.84 11.43 -4.31
N GLN A 47 -8.85 12.15 -3.18
CA GLN A 47 -9.42 13.49 -3.12
C GLN A 47 -8.75 14.46 -4.10
N ASN A 48 -7.47 14.24 -4.46
CA ASN A 48 -6.76 15.06 -5.44
C ASN A 48 -7.17 14.77 -6.89
N VAL A 49 -8.02 13.78 -7.16
CA VAL A 49 -8.56 13.51 -8.49
C VAL A 49 -9.79 14.40 -8.74
N ARG A 50 -9.88 15.02 -9.91
CA ARG A 50 -11.08 15.76 -10.34
C ARG A 50 -12.19 14.78 -10.69
N ASP A 51 -13.37 15.00 -10.14
CA ASP A 51 -14.57 14.25 -10.52
C ASP A 51 -14.97 14.67 -11.95
N GLY A 52 -14.75 13.79 -12.92
CA GLY A 52 -14.96 14.08 -14.34
C GLY A 52 -15.47 12.86 -15.10
N ALA A 53 -16.58 13.04 -15.81
CA ALA A 53 -17.39 12.00 -16.45
C ALA A 53 -16.59 11.08 -17.40
N GLY A 54 -16.49 9.79 -17.05
CA GLY A 54 -16.38 8.65 -17.98
C GLY A 54 -15.19 8.57 -18.93
N GLY A 55 -14.27 9.53 -18.94
CA GLY A 55 -13.08 9.55 -19.79
C GLY A 55 -11.89 8.85 -19.13
N ALA A 56 -11.07 8.17 -19.94
CA ALA A 56 -9.86 7.45 -19.51
C ALA A 56 -8.74 8.37 -18.97
N ASP A 57 -8.96 9.68 -18.89
CA ASP A 57 -7.89 10.65 -18.62
C ASP A 57 -8.04 11.29 -17.23
N VAL A 58 -7.19 10.88 -16.29
CA VAL A 58 -7.18 11.39 -14.92
C VAL A 58 -6.59 12.80 -14.88
N SER A 59 -7.39 13.75 -14.35
CA SER A 59 -6.95 15.13 -14.08
C SER A 59 -6.83 15.37 -12.59
N LEU A 60 -5.77 16.08 -12.17
CA LEU A 60 -5.50 16.40 -10.77
C LEU A 60 -6.06 17.77 -10.37
N LYS A 61 -6.49 17.91 -9.12
CA LYS A 61 -6.96 19.18 -8.53
C LYS A 61 -5.77 20.08 -8.17
N SER A 62 -4.72 19.50 -7.60
CA SER A 62 -3.51 20.16 -7.12
C SER A 62 -2.25 19.45 -7.60
N LEU A 63 -1.23 20.26 -7.94
CA LEU A 63 0.15 19.81 -8.18
C LEU A 63 1.09 20.22 -7.04
N GLU A 64 0.54 20.56 -5.88
CA GLU A 64 1.34 20.93 -4.71
C GLU A 64 2.26 19.75 -4.29
N PRO A 65 3.57 19.98 -4.09
CA PRO A 65 4.53 18.95 -3.72
C PRO A 65 4.09 18.05 -2.55
N THR A 66 3.51 18.62 -1.50
CA THR A 66 3.08 17.88 -0.29
C THR A 66 1.93 16.91 -0.60
N VAL A 67 0.94 17.34 -1.38
CA VAL A 67 -0.22 16.54 -1.81
C VAL A 67 0.23 15.42 -2.73
N LEU A 68 1.12 15.72 -3.69
CA LEU A 68 1.66 14.69 -4.60
C LEU A 68 2.46 13.64 -3.84
N LYS A 69 3.35 14.07 -2.95
CA LYS A 69 4.13 13.15 -2.11
C LYS A 69 3.21 12.25 -1.27
N GLN A 70 2.22 12.83 -0.59
CA GLN A 70 1.28 12.06 0.23
C GLN A 70 0.49 11.04 -0.60
N GLY A 71 0.03 11.41 -1.80
CA GLY A 71 -0.65 10.50 -2.71
C GLY A 71 0.22 9.32 -3.12
N GLU A 72 1.48 9.57 -3.48
CA GLU A 72 2.42 8.51 -3.87
C GLU A 72 2.86 7.62 -2.70
N GLU A 73 2.92 8.16 -1.48
CA GLU A 73 3.17 7.37 -0.25
C GLU A 73 1.99 6.44 0.08
N ILE A 74 0.75 6.94 0.02
CA ILE A 74 -0.45 6.12 0.19
C ILE A 74 -0.55 5.05 -0.89
N HIS A 75 -0.18 5.40 -2.13
CA HIS A 75 -0.14 4.45 -3.24
C HIS A 75 0.82 3.27 -2.95
N ASN A 76 1.99 3.56 -2.38
CA ASN A 76 2.90 2.50 -1.92
C ASN A 76 2.29 1.68 -0.78
N GLU A 77 1.69 2.34 0.21
CA GLU A 77 1.10 1.71 1.38
C GLU A 77 0.05 0.66 1.00
N VAL A 78 -0.92 1.01 0.14
CA VAL A 78 -1.93 0.05 -0.34
C VAL A 78 -1.33 -1.06 -1.21
N GLU A 79 -0.29 -0.76 -2.00
CA GLU A 79 0.35 -1.77 -2.84
C GLU A 79 1.10 -2.81 -2.01
N PHE A 80 1.93 -2.38 -1.05
CA PHE A 80 2.91 -3.24 -0.39
C PHE A 80 2.45 -3.78 0.96
N GLU A 81 1.70 -3.02 1.76
CA GLU A 81 1.23 -3.49 3.08
C GLU A 81 -0.10 -4.25 2.99
N TRP A 82 -0.83 -4.11 1.87
CA TRP A 82 -2.15 -4.71 1.70
C TRP A 82 -2.20 -5.69 0.52
N LEU A 83 -2.13 -5.18 -0.72
CA LEU A 83 -2.39 -6.01 -1.91
C LEU A 83 -1.34 -7.12 -2.07
N ARG A 84 -0.05 -6.78 -2.03
CA ARG A 84 1.01 -7.77 -2.19
C ARG A 84 1.05 -8.77 -1.02
N GLN A 85 0.85 -8.31 0.21
CA GLN A 85 0.77 -9.18 1.40
C GLN A 85 -0.38 -10.19 1.29
N PHE A 86 -1.58 -9.74 0.87
CA PHE A 86 -2.75 -10.60 0.73
C PHE A 86 -2.54 -11.64 -0.39
N TRP A 87 -2.12 -11.20 -1.58
CA TRP A 87 -1.99 -12.09 -2.73
C TRP A 87 -0.79 -13.03 -2.64
N PHE A 88 0.29 -12.65 -1.94
CA PHE A 88 1.44 -13.52 -1.72
C PHE A 88 1.08 -14.79 -0.94
N GLN A 89 0.08 -14.71 -0.06
CA GLN A 89 -0.40 -15.87 0.70
C GLN A 89 -1.26 -16.81 -0.14
N GLY A 90 -1.49 -16.53 -1.42
CA GLY A 90 -2.15 -17.42 -2.37
C GLY A 90 -3.63 -17.65 -2.09
N ASN A 91 -4.33 -16.63 -1.58
CA ASN A 91 -5.77 -16.68 -1.26
C ASN A 91 -6.16 -17.88 -0.36
N ARG A 92 -5.26 -18.33 0.54
CA ARG A 92 -5.51 -19.45 1.45
C ARG A 92 -6.76 -19.27 2.30
N TYR A 93 -7.11 -18.02 2.61
CA TYR A 93 -8.27 -17.65 3.42
C TYR A 93 -9.61 -18.02 2.78
N SER A 94 -9.68 -18.09 1.45
CA SER A 94 -10.91 -18.48 0.72
C SER A 94 -11.43 -19.86 1.11
N LYS A 95 -10.59 -20.72 1.70
CA LYS A 95 -11.00 -22.01 2.28
C LYS A 95 -11.85 -21.87 3.54
N CYS A 96 -11.70 -20.76 4.26
CA CYS A 96 -12.33 -20.51 5.55
C CYS A 96 -13.38 -19.39 5.49
N THR A 97 -13.17 -18.37 4.65
CA THR A 97 -14.05 -17.21 4.54
C THR A 97 -13.80 -16.44 3.23
N ASP A 98 -14.86 -15.82 2.70
CA ASP A 98 -14.85 -14.90 1.55
C ASP A 98 -14.80 -13.42 1.97
N TRP A 99 -14.71 -13.12 3.28
CA TRP A 99 -14.82 -11.76 3.82
C TRP A 99 -13.86 -10.75 3.16
N TRP A 100 -12.64 -11.20 2.81
CA TRP A 100 -11.62 -10.34 2.19
C TRP A 100 -11.78 -10.14 0.68
N CYS A 101 -12.65 -10.89 0.00
CA CYS A 101 -12.76 -10.84 -1.46
C CYS A 101 -13.19 -9.45 -1.96
N GLN A 102 -14.30 -8.91 -1.42
CA GLN A 102 -14.80 -7.60 -1.83
C GLN A 102 -13.88 -6.44 -1.36
N PRO A 103 -13.38 -6.43 -0.11
CA PRO A 103 -12.39 -5.44 0.33
C PRO A 103 -11.12 -5.38 -0.54
N MET A 104 -10.55 -6.52 -0.89
CA MET A 104 -9.32 -6.56 -1.70
C MET A 104 -9.56 -6.12 -3.14
N ALA A 105 -10.70 -6.48 -3.72
CA ALA A 105 -11.11 -5.97 -5.04
C ALA A 105 -11.28 -4.45 -5.04
N GLN A 106 -11.87 -3.89 -3.97
CA GLN A 106 -12.01 -2.45 -3.80
C GLN A 106 -10.64 -1.75 -3.68
N LEU A 107 -9.73 -2.28 -2.85
CA LEU A 107 -8.38 -1.76 -2.72
C LEU A 107 -7.61 -1.82 -4.05
N GLU A 108 -7.77 -2.89 -4.83
CA GLU A 108 -7.16 -3.03 -6.15
C GLU A 108 -7.71 -2.00 -7.16
N GLU A 109 -9.02 -1.72 -7.14
CA GLU A 109 -9.59 -0.66 -7.97
C GLU A 109 -9.05 0.71 -7.59
N MET A 110 -8.95 1.01 -6.30
CA MET A 110 -8.40 2.29 -5.81
C MET A 110 -6.92 2.42 -6.15
N TRP A 111 -6.14 1.35 -5.98
CA TRP A 111 -4.74 1.26 -6.40
C TRP A 111 -4.58 1.52 -7.90
N ARG A 112 -5.41 0.90 -8.75
CA ARG A 112 -5.37 1.13 -10.20
C ARG A 112 -5.62 2.59 -10.56
N LYS A 113 -6.57 3.24 -9.88
CA LYS A 113 -6.79 4.70 -10.05
C LYS A 113 -5.56 5.51 -9.62
N MET A 114 -4.80 5.06 -8.62
CA MET A 114 -3.54 5.71 -8.22
C MET A 114 -2.40 5.50 -9.22
N GLU A 115 -2.35 4.38 -9.94
CA GLU A 115 -1.44 4.24 -11.10
C GLU A 115 -1.74 5.29 -12.17
N ASP A 116 -3.03 5.55 -12.45
CA ASP A 116 -3.43 6.62 -13.38
C ASP A 116 -3.07 8.02 -12.85
N VAL A 117 -3.16 8.24 -11.53
CA VAL A 117 -2.67 9.48 -10.88
C VAL A 117 -1.17 9.65 -11.09
N THR A 118 -0.37 8.62 -10.82
CA THR A 118 1.09 8.67 -11.07
C THR A 118 1.38 9.00 -12.54
N ASN A 119 0.65 8.39 -13.48
CA ASN A 119 0.78 8.69 -14.90
C ASN A 119 0.41 10.15 -15.23
N ALA A 120 -0.64 10.70 -14.61
CA ALA A 120 -1.01 12.10 -14.78
C ALA A 120 0.09 13.05 -14.26
N VAL A 121 0.67 12.78 -13.08
CA VAL A 121 1.80 13.54 -12.54
C VAL A 121 2.99 13.52 -13.50
N LEU A 122 3.35 12.34 -14.02
CA LEU A 122 4.47 12.19 -14.95
C LEU A 122 4.23 12.95 -16.26
N ARG A 123 2.99 13.03 -16.74
CA ARG A 123 2.65 13.82 -17.93
C ARG A 123 2.78 15.32 -17.68
N GLU A 124 2.31 15.81 -16.54
CA GLU A 124 2.46 17.23 -16.18
C GLU A 124 3.94 17.62 -16.05
N VAL A 125 4.79 16.75 -15.47
CA VAL A 125 6.24 16.99 -15.39
C VAL A 125 6.91 17.05 -16.78
N ARG A 126 6.37 16.34 -17.77
CA ARG A 126 6.90 16.29 -19.15
C ARG A 126 6.34 17.38 -20.06
N LYS A 127 5.27 18.06 -19.66
CA LYS A 127 4.55 19.02 -20.51
C LYS A 127 5.43 20.22 -20.85
N GLU A 128 5.45 20.57 -22.13
CA GLU A 128 6.16 21.76 -22.60
C GLU A 128 5.52 23.03 -22.02
N GLY A 129 6.35 23.97 -21.57
CA GLY A 129 5.90 25.23 -20.97
C GLY A 129 5.73 25.21 -19.43
N VAL A 130 5.92 24.08 -18.75
CA VAL A 130 5.97 24.06 -17.28
C VAL A 130 7.26 24.72 -16.79
N PRO A 131 7.19 25.72 -15.88
CA PRO A 131 8.38 26.36 -15.33
C PRO A 131 9.31 25.35 -14.67
N THR A 132 10.62 25.47 -14.94
CA THR A 132 11.64 24.54 -14.41
C THR A 132 11.61 24.43 -12.88
N GLY A 133 11.30 25.52 -12.15
CA GLY A 133 11.17 25.51 -10.69
C GLY A 133 10.07 24.54 -10.22
N VAL A 134 8.85 24.73 -10.73
CA VAL A 134 7.69 23.87 -10.43
C VAL A 134 7.99 22.41 -10.77
N ARG A 135 8.58 22.17 -11.95
CA ARG A 135 8.96 20.82 -12.38
C ARG A 135 9.93 20.16 -11.39
N ASN A 136 10.95 20.88 -10.94
CA ASN A 136 11.96 20.35 -10.02
C ASN A 136 11.36 20.08 -8.63
N GLU A 137 10.46 20.94 -8.16
CA GLU A 137 9.74 20.74 -6.89
C GLU A 137 8.86 19.49 -6.94
N THR A 138 8.09 19.32 -8.01
CA THR A 138 7.28 18.11 -8.23
C THR A 138 8.15 16.84 -8.26
N LEU A 139 9.26 16.87 -9.02
CA LEU A 139 10.19 15.74 -9.08
C LEU A 139 10.78 15.40 -7.71
N THR A 140 11.20 16.42 -6.95
CA THR A 140 11.75 16.23 -5.60
C THR A 140 10.74 15.60 -4.66
N ALA A 141 9.45 15.95 -4.79
CA ALA A 141 8.39 15.40 -3.97
C ALA A 141 8.13 13.90 -4.22
N ILE A 142 8.12 13.48 -5.49
CA ILE A 142 7.69 12.12 -5.88
C ILE A 142 8.85 11.13 -6.05
N LEU A 143 10.08 11.60 -6.24
CA LEU A 143 11.21 10.71 -6.55
C LEU A 143 11.47 9.68 -5.43
N GLY A 144 11.37 10.09 -4.16
CA GLY A 144 11.52 9.19 -3.02
C GLY A 144 10.50 8.03 -3.05
N PRO A 145 9.18 8.33 -3.00
CA PRO A 145 8.14 7.31 -3.11
C PRO A 145 8.27 6.40 -4.33
N LEU A 146 8.60 6.94 -5.51
CA LEU A 146 8.78 6.15 -6.74
C LEU A 146 9.99 5.21 -6.67
N SER A 147 11.10 5.67 -6.09
CA SER A 147 12.30 4.86 -5.90
C SER A 147 12.02 3.69 -4.96
N THR A 148 11.33 3.96 -3.84
CA THR A 148 10.88 2.93 -2.91
C THR A 148 9.96 1.93 -3.59
N ARG A 149 8.98 2.40 -4.39
CA ARG A 149 8.07 1.55 -5.16
C ARG A 149 8.84 0.61 -6.08
N GLN A 150 9.82 1.13 -6.82
CA GLN A 150 10.63 0.30 -7.71
C GLN A 150 11.42 -0.77 -6.95
N SER A 151 12.03 -0.41 -5.83
CA SER A 151 12.78 -1.35 -4.98
C SER A 151 11.88 -2.46 -4.45
N LEU A 152 10.75 -2.10 -3.83
CA LEU A 152 9.81 -3.06 -3.27
C LEU A 152 9.17 -3.93 -4.35
N ARG A 153 8.82 -3.40 -5.53
CA ARG A 153 8.34 -4.23 -6.64
C ARG A 153 9.36 -5.32 -7.00
N ARG A 154 10.65 -4.99 -7.08
CA ARG A 154 11.71 -5.98 -7.37
C ARG A 154 11.84 -7.03 -6.27
N GLU A 155 11.85 -6.60 -5.01
CA GLU A 155 11.91 -7.50 -3.85
C GLU A 155 10.74 -8.49 -3.85
N TRP A 156 9.50 -7.99 -3.96
CA TRP A 156 8.30 -8.82 -4.01
C TRP A 156 8.28 -9.77 -5.23
N HIS A 157 8.83 -9.35 -6.37
CA HIS A 157 8.99 -10.22 -7.53
C HIS A 157 10.01 -11.34 -7.29
N ALA A 158 11.14 -11.04 -6.63
CA ALA A 158 12.14 -12.04 -6.26
C ALA A 158 11.56 -13.06 -5.25
N SER A 159 10.92 -12.58 -4.18
CA SER A 159 10.32 -13.44 -3.14
C SER A 159 9.24 -14.39 -3.69
N LYS A 160 8.50 -13.97 -4.72
CA LYS A 160 7.55 -14.84 -5.43
C LYS A 160 8.23 -15.99 -6.19
N ASN A 161 9.43 -15.76 -6.72
CA ASN A 161 10.16 -16.77 -7.48
C ASN A 161 10.89 -17.77 -6.57
N ASP A 162 11.30 -17.34 -5.36
CA ASP A 162 11.97 -18.22 -4.38
C ASP A 162 11.02 -19.17 -3.64
N THR A 163 9.71 -18.92 -3.74
CA THR A 163 8.65 -19.72 -3.08
C THR A 163 7.90 -20.67 -4.02
N GLY A 164 8.30 -20.73 -5.30
CA GLY A 164 7.78 -21.66 -6.31
C GLY A 164 8.71 -22.84 -6.55
#